data_AF-A0A1S3HBI0-F1
#
_entry.id   AF-A0A1S3HBI0-F1
#
_cell.length_a   1.000
_cell.length_b   1.000
_cell.length_c   1.000
_cell.angle_alpha   90.00
_cell.angle_beta   90.00
_cell.angle_gamma   90.00
#
_symmetry.space_group_name_H-M   'P 1'
#
loop_
_entity.id
_entity.type
_entity.pdbx_description
1 polymer ?
#
loop_
_entity_poly.entity_id
_entity_poly.type
_entity_poly.pdbx_seq_one_letter_code
_entity_poly.pdbx_strand_id
1 'polypeptide(L)'
;MFSVSNEVQDMESLPSIKAFIVASVLVSVGMVNAGRNDRRDTCSNSDTPCYDYALTYIMDGRTENFFGGNRTEILAHNWLIGRTEADVIQEGKMATAWLMTKYGINFTDVEDEVYLDASNAVTSDDGNLTFTAFMVDPAARYRLVSASKGHKVEFFNAPISDAGWAVIVNEDYSASGTFDSTLPQGAMIVYGDYIIPLCDQTETRRKKPKGKGRNCRNLFNQSTLKIHYESSAYMLTVDGVIVIDCIVKETSWGVGIARGASFMEPDNLYSTRNVLTFPATAP
;
A
#
# COMPACT_ATOMS: atom_id res chain seq x y z
N MET A 1 -76.21 1.32 -32.36
CA MET A 1 -77.64 1.67 -32.35
C MET A 1 -78.13 1.45 -30.93
N PHE A 2 -78.50 2.53 -30.22
CA PHE A 2 -79.01 2.62 -28.84
C PHE A 2 -78.06 2.12 -27.72
N SER A 3 -78.10 2.60 -26.48
CA SER A 3 -78.54 3.85 -25.84
C SER A 3 -78.17 3.70 -24.36
N VAL A 4 -77.93 4.84 -23.71
CA VAL A 4 -77.69 5.07 -22.29
C VAL A 4 -78.94 4.78 -21.43
N SER A 5 -78.76 4.31 -20.19
CA SER A 5 -79.45 4.75 -18.94
C SER A 5 -78.96 3.86 -17.77
N ASN A 6 -78.28 4.33 -16.73
CA ASN A 6 -78.60 5.24 -15.60
C ASN A 6 -79.54 4.65 -14.52
N GLU A 7 -79.13 4.96 -13.27
CA GLU A 7 -79.76 4.85 -11.93
C GLU A 7 -79.19 3.71 -11.05
N VAL A 8 -78.31 3.97 -10.07
CA VAL A 8 -78.36 4.79 -8.82
C VAL A 8 -79.30 4.22 -7.76
N GLN A 9 -78.68 3.82 -6.63
CA GLN A 9 -79.14 3.70 -5.22
C GLN A 9 -78.43 2.48 -4.60
N ASP A 10 -77.84 2.46 -3.41
CA ASP A 10 -77.82 3.42 -2.30
C ASP A 10 -76.53 3.23 -1.48
N MET A 11 -76.16 4.31 -0.82
CA MET A 11 -75.04 4.46 0.10
C MET A 11 -75.54 4.21 1.51
N GLU A 12 -75.16 3.10 2.15
CA GLU A 12 -75.34 2.94 3.61
C GLU A 12 -74.11 2.35 4.31
N SER A 13 -73.58 3.20 5.20
CA SER A 13 -72.92 2.87 6.47
C SER A 13 -71.50 2.28 6.46
N LEU A 14 -70.52 3.20 6.55
CA LEU A 14 -69.19 2.96 7.09
C LEU A 14 -69.24 2.63 8.60
N PRO A 15 -68.60 1.55 9.08
CA PRO A 15 -68.20 1.44 10.47
C PRO A 15 -66.81 2.06 10.69
N SER A 16 -66.82 3.22 11.35
CA SER A 16 -65.86 3.65 12.38
C SER A 16 -64.35 3.50 12.12
N ILE A 17 -63.77 4.52 11.50
CA ILE A 17 -62.34 4.88 11.58
C ILE A 17 -62.04 5.41 12.99
N LYS A 18 -61.98 4.56 14.03
CA LYS A 18 -61.44 4.90 15.36
C LYS A 18 -60.91 3.66 16.11
N ALA A 19 -59.98 2.91 15.52
CA ALA A 19 -59.25 1.86 16.26
C ALA A 19 -57.87 1.52 15.70
N PHE A 20 -57.23 2.40 14.92
CA PHE A 20 -55.96 2.09 14.26
C PHE A 20 -54.91 3.21 14.31
N ILE A 21 -54.87 4.01 15.38
CA ILE A 21 -53.75 4.95 15.63
C ILE A 21 -53.49 5.11 17.14
N VAL A 22 -53.20 4.02 17.88
CA VAL A 22 -52.43 4.09 19.16
C VAL A 22 -51.74 2.74 19.45
N ALA A 23 -50.99 2.20 18.49
CA ALA A 23 -50.15 1.01 18.74
C ALA A 23 -48.77 1.06 18.03
N SER A 24 -48.33 2.24 17.58
CA SER A 24 -47.08 2.36 16.81
C SER A 24 -46.13 3.46 17.32
N VAL A 25 -46.37 4.01 18.52
CA VAL A 25 -45.53 5.10 19.09
C VAL A 25 -44.99 4.77 20.50
N LEU A 26 -45.18 3.55 21.01
CA LEU A 26 -44.61 3.10 22.29
C LEU A 26 -43.71 1.86 22.20
N VAL A 27 -43.18 1.55 21.01
CA VAL A 27 -42.05 0.60 20.84
C VAL A 27 -40.73 1.34 20.55
N SER A 28 -40.76 2.65 20.34
CA SER A 28 -39.59 3.43 19.88
C SER A 28 -38.78 4.12 21.01
N VAL A 29 -39.04 3.84 22.28
CA VAL A 29 -38.28 4.41 23.42
C VAL A 29 -37.71 3.31 24.35
N GLY A 30 -37.94 2.04 24.03
CA GLY A 30 -37.39 0.89 24.78
C GLY A 30 -36.13 0.24 24.18
N MET A 31 -35.66 0.69 23.02
CA MET A 31 -34.48 0.11 22.33
C MET A 31 -33.37 1.13 22.05
N VAL A 32 -33.21 2.13 22.91
CA VAL A 32 -32.02 3.01 22.91
C VAL A 32 -30.94 2.49 23.87
N ASN A 33 -31.15 1.37 24.56
CA ASN A 33 -30.14 0.77 25.45
C ASN A 33 -29.91 -0.74 25.31
N ALA A 34 -30.50 -1.39 24.30
CA ALA A 34 -30.26 -2.82 24.01
C ALA A 34 -29.47 -2.94 22.71
N GLY A 35 -28.15 -2.82 22.81
CA GLY A 35 -27.27 -2.82 21.65
C GLY A 35 -26.02 -1.96 21.76
N ARG A 36 -25.55 -1.66 22.99
CA ARG A 36 -24.11 -1.51 23.20
C ARG A 36 -23.50 -2.91 23.07
N ASN A 37 -23.55 -3.46 21.85
CA ASN A 37 -22.72 -4.60 21.51
C ASN A 37 -21.31 -4.09 21.71
N ASP A 38 -20.66 -4.59 22.76
CA ASP A 38 -19.21 -4.76 22.74
C ASP A 38 -18.85 -5.12 21.31
N ARG A 39 -18.19 -4.20 20.60
CA ARG A 39 -17.41 -4.60 19.44
C ARG A 39 -16.45 -5.62 20.02
N ARG A 40 -16.79 -6.91 19.89
CA ARG A 40 -15.92 -7.99 20.31
C ARG A 40 -14.60 -7.69 19.65
N ASP A 41 -13.62 -7.38 20.48
CA ASP A 41 -12.29 -7.14 20.02
C ASP A 41 -11.81 -8.44 19.39
N THR A 42 -11.78 -8.48 18.05
CA THR A 42 -11.34 -9.66 17.30
C THR A 42 -9.88 -9.96 17.57
N CYS A 43 -9.15 -9.03 18.22
CA CYS A 43 -7.77 -9.21 18.65
C CYS A 43 -7.57 -10.24 19.76
N SER A 44 -8.66 -10.71 20.38
CA SER A 44 -8.60 -11.77 21.38
C SER A 44 -8.60 -13.19 20.80
N ASN A 45 -8.82 -13.34 19.47
CA ASN A 45 -8.85 -14.64 18.80
C ASN A 45 -7.56 -14.89 18.02
N SER A 46 -6.87 -16.02 18.29
CA SER A 46 -5.68 -16.44 17.54
C SER A 46 -5.93 -16.62 16.04
N ASP A 47 -7.17 -16.92 15.65
CA ASP A 47 -7.54 -17.15 14.25
C ASP A 47 -7.73 -15.84 13.47
N THR A 48 -7.80 -14.69 14.16
CA THR A 48 -7.99 -13.37 13.53
C THR A 48 -6.85 -12.46 13.96
N PRO A 49 -5.74 -12.40 13.20
CA PRO A 49 -4.59 -11.59 13.59
C PRO A 49 -4.99 -10.13 13.69
N CYS A 50 -4.48 -9.46 14.73
CA CYS A 50 -4.71 -8.04 14.92
C CYS A 50 -3.51 -7.19 14.58
N TYR A 51 -3.83 -6.01 14.07
CA TYR A 51 -2.86 -5.07 13.53
C TYR A 51 -3.06 -3.71 14.19
N ASP A 52 -1.95 -3.14 14.67
CA ASP A 52 -1.94 -1.74 15.09
C ASP A 52 -2.11 -0.83 13.88
N TYR A 53 -1.58 -1.22 12.73
CA TYR A 53 -1.74 -0.51 11.46
C TYR A 53 -2.00 -1.47 10.30
N ALA A 54 -2.95 -1.12 9.44
CA ALA A 54 -3.12 -1.76 8.14
C ALA A 54 -3.31 -0.69 7.05
N LEU A 55 -2.53 -0.77 5.98
CA LEU A 55 -2.52 0.17 4.87
C LEU A 55 -2.83 -0.56 3.57
N THR A 56 -3.60 0.06 2.68
CA THR A 56 -3.92 -0.49 1.36
C THR A 56 -3.40 0.43 0.28
N TYR A 57 -2.54 -0.12 -0.57
CA TYR A 57 -1.98 0.55 -1.71
C TYR A 57 -2.59 0.00 -3.00
N ILE A 58 -2.78 0.88 -3.97
CA ILE A 58 -3.25 0.53 -5.31
C ILE A 58 -2.39 1.15 -6.38
N MET A 59 -2.25 0.41 -7.48
CA MET A 59 -1.72 0.92 -8.73
C MET A 59 -2.80 0.68 -9.80
N ASP A 60 -3.02 1.67 -10.65
CA ASP A 60 -4.03 1.67 -11.72
C ASP A 60 -3.66 2.62 -12.88
N GLY A 61 -2.35 2.82 -13.08
CA GLY A 61 -1.79 3.68 -14.12
C GLY A 61 -1.19 2.88 -15.28
N ARG A 62 -0.93 3.58 -16.39
CA ARG A 62 -0.34 3.00 -17.61
C ARG A 62 1.10 3.47 -17.75
N THR A 63 2.02 2.54 -18.00
CA THR A 63 3.42 2.88 -18.28
C THR A 63 4.08 1.81 -19.14
N GLU A 64 4.90 2.25 -20.09
CA GLU A 64 5.79 1.40 -20.90
C GLU A 64 7.10 1.06 -20.17
N ASN A 65 7.41 1.78 -19.09
CA ASN A 65 8.69 1.71 -18.39
C ASN A 65 8.48 1.61 -16.89
N PHE A 66 7.91 0.49 -16.44
CA PHE A 66 7.54 0.30 -15.04
C PHE A 66 8.71 0.44 -14.07
N PHE A 67 9.86 -0.14 -14.43
CA PHE A 67 11.11 -0.03 -13.69
C PHE A 67 12.12 0.79 -14.49
N GLY A 68 12.45 1.98 -13.99
CA GLY A 68 13.48 2.84 -14.54
C GLY A 68 14.20 3.57 -13.42
N GLY A 69 14.53 4.84 -13.61
CA GLY A 69 15.13 5.68 -12.57
C GLY A 69 16.55 6.10 -12.94
N ASN A 70 16.68 7.32 -13.45
CA ASN A 70 18.00 7.95 -13.56
C ASN A 70 18.43 8.56 -12.21
N ARG A 71 19.68 8.98 -12.13
CA ARG A 71 20.26 9.66 -10.95
C ARG A 71 19.37 10.74 -10.35
N THR A 72 18.78 11.60 -11.18
CA THR A 72 17.98 12.73 -10.70
C THR A 72 16.71 12.23 -10.00
N GLU A 73 16.08 11.19 -10.54
CA GLU A 73 14.83 10.62 -10.01
C GLU A 73 15.07 9.87 -8.69
N ILE A 74 16.13 9.06 -8.63
CA ILE A 74 16.52 8.33 -7.41
C ILE A 74 16.88 9.31 -6.27
N LEU A 75 17.62 10.37 -6.59
CA LEU A 75 17.93 11.41 -5.60
C LEU A 75 16.68 12.20 -5.18
N ALA A 76 15.78 12.52 -6.12
CA ALA A 76 14.54 13.22 -5.82
C ALA A 76 13.63 12.40 -4.88
N HIS A 77 13.53 11.08 -5.07
CA HIS A 77 12.85 10.18 -4.13
C HIS A 77 13.42 10.33 -2.71
N ASN A 78 14.74 10.18 -2.58
CA ASN A 78 15.42 10.21 -1.28
C ASN A 78 15.40 11.60 -0.61
N TRP A 79 15.35 12.68 -1.39
CA TRP A 79 15.19 14.04 -0.85
C TRP A 79 13.84 14.27 -0.15
N LEU A 80 12.80 13.50 -0.48
CA LEU A 80 11.48 13.61 0.19
C LEU A 80 11.54 13.31 1.70
N ILE A 81 12.57 12.58 2.13
CA ILE A 81 12.85 12.24 3.53
C ILE A 81 14.15 12.86 4.04
N GLY A 82 14.74 13.78 3.27
CA GLY A 82 15.93 14.53 3.66
C GLY A 82 17.25 13.75 3.60
N ARG A 83 17.31 12.60 2.93
CA ARG A 83 18.58 11.88 2.69
C ARG A 83 19.44 12.67 1.70
N THR A 84 20.71 12.84 2.01
CA THR A 84 21.73 13.33 1.06
C THR A 84 22.13 12.22 0.10
N GLU A 85 22.83 12.56 -0.98
CA GLU A 85 23.38 11.56 -1.91
C GLU A 85 24.26 10.51 -1.21
N ALA A 86 25.12 10.95 -0.28
CA ALA A 86 25.95 10.04 0.51
C ALA A 86 25.11 9.06 1.34
N ASP A 87 23.96 9.51 1.87
CA ASP A 87 23.03 8.63 2.58
C ASP A 87 22.37 7.62 1.63
N VAL A 88 22.08 7.99 0.37
CA VAL A 88 21.54 7.07 -0.64
C VAL A 88 22.56 6.00 -1.00
N ILE A 89 23.81 6.39 -1.25
CA ILE A 89 24.91 5.46 -1.50
C ILE A 89 25.08 4.50 -0.31
N GLN A 90 25.05 5.03 0.92
CA GLN A 90 25.19 4.22 2.12
C GLN A 90 24.04 3.22 2.28
N GLU A 91 22.81 3.61 1.95
CA GLU A 91 21.66 2.70 1.94
C GLU A 91 21.80 1.63 0.84
N GLY A 92 22.30 1.99 -0.34
CA GLY A 92 22.61 1.02 -1.40
C GLY A 92 23.66 -0.01 -0.98
N LYS A 93 24.69 0.41 -0.24
CA LYS A 93 25.69 -0.49 0.36
C LYS A 93 25.06 -1.40 1.43
N MET A 94 24.06 -0.92 2.16
CA MET A 94 23.29 -1.76 3.08
C MET A 94 22.46 -2.80 2.32
N ALA A 95 21.87 -2.44 1.16
CA ALA A 95 21.15 -3.36 0.31
C ALA A 95 22.04 -4.51 -0.20
N THR A 96 23.26 -4.21 -0.66
CA THR A 96 24.19 -5.26 -1.13
C THR A 96 24.74 -6.12 0.00
N ALA A 97 25.00 -5.54 1.18
CA ALA A 97 25.34 -6.32 2.38
C ALA A 97 24.19 -7.23 2.83
N TRP A 98 22.95 -6.75 2.73
CA TRP A 98 21.74 -7.55 3.00
C TRP A 98 21.58 -8.68 1.99
N LEU A 99 21.77 -8.43 0.68
CA LEU A 99 21.74 -9.45 -0.37
C LEU A 99 22.77 -10.55 -0.13
N MET A 100 24.00 -10.18 0.25
CA MET A 100 25.07 -11.13 0.58
C MET A 100 24.70 -11.98 1.79
N THR A 101 24.20 -11.35 2.86
CA THR A 101 23.82 -12.06 4.09
C THR A 101 22.61 -12.98 3.87
N LYS A 102 21.61 -12.50 3.13
CA LYS A 102 20.34 -13.20 2.96
C LYS A 102 20.39 -14.27 1.89
N TYR A 103 20.96 -13.99 0.73
CA TYR A 103 20.93 -14.90 -0.42
C TYR A 103 22.31 -15.43 -0.81
N GLY A 104 23.40 -14.96 -0.21
CA GLY A 104 24.75 -15.26 -0.69
C GLY A 104 25.12 -14.55 -2.00
N ILE A 105 24.35 -13.53 -2.38
CA ILE A 105 24.55 -12.77 -3.62
C ILE A 105 25.53 -11.62 -3.37
N ASN A 106 26.69 -11.66 -4.02
CA ASN A 106 27.73 -10.65 -3.82
C ASN A 106 27.71 -9.54 -4.89
N PHE A 107 27.28 -8.34 -4.48
CA PHE A 107 27.46 -7.08 -5.21
C PHE A 107 28.05 -5.99 -4.29
N THR A 108 28.80 -6.35 -3.25
CA THR A 108 29.30 -5.36 -2.27
C THR A 108 30.36 -4.42 -2.83
N ASP A 109 31.01 -4.82 -3.93
CA ASP A 109 32.15 -4.13 -4.53
C ASP A 109 31.77 -3.32 -5.79
N VAL A 110 30.48 -3.09 -6.03
CA VAL A 110 30.02 -2.25 -7.15
C VAL A 110 30.31 -0.77 -6.88
N GLU A 111 30.52 -0.02 -7.96
CA GLU A 111 30.76 1.42 -7.92
C GLU A 111 29.53 2.21 -7.42
N ASP A 112 29.77 3.36 -6.78
CA ASP A 112 28.71 4.15 -6.15
C ASP A 112 27.59 4.58 -7.14
N GLU A 113 27.94 4.79 -8.41
CA GLU A 113 27.00 5.16 -9.48
C GLU A 113 25.95 4.10 -9.78
N VAL A 114 26.22 2.82 -9.46
CA VAL A 114 25.28 1.71 -9.62
C VAL A 114 24.10 1.85 -8.65
N TYR A 115 24.34 2.45 -7.48
CA TYR A 115 23.29 2.69 -6.49
C TYR A 115 22.38 3.87 -6.86
N LEU A 116 22.79 4.70 -7.81
CA LEU A 116 22.14 5.97 -8.09
C LEU A 116 21.42 6.00 -9.44
N ASP A 117 21.78 5.15 -10.39
CA ASP A 117 21.21 5.17 -11.74
C ASP A 117 20.96 3.77 -12.28
N ALA A 118 19.71 3.48 -12.63
CA ALA A 118 19.30 2.17 -13.17
C ALA A 118 20.00 1.82 -14.50
N SER A 119 20.48 2.82 -15.25
CA SER A 119 21.24 2.58 -16.49
C SER A 119 22.65 2.02 -16.24
N ASN A 120 23.15 2.12 -15.00
CA ASN A 120 24.42 1.55 -14.57
C ASN A 120 24.26 0.15 -13.95
N ALA A 121 23.18 -0.58 -14.29
CA ALA A 121 22.99 -1.95 -13.84
C ALA A 121 24.22 -2.83 -14.11
N VAL A 122 24.55 -3.70 -13.17
CA VAL A 122 25.71 -4.59 -13.24
C VAL A 122 25.23 -6.04 -13.22
N THR A 123 25.75 -6.84 -14.15
CA THR A 123 25.53 -8.28 -14.20
C THR A 123 26.73 -9.00 -13.58
N SER A 124 26.48 -10.07 -12.81
CA SER A 124 27.52 -10.94 -12.26
C SER A 124 28.37 -11.56 -13.37
N ASP A 125 29.61 -11.96 -13.05
CA ASP A 125 30.56 -12.52 -14.02
C ASP A 125 30.02 -13.77 -14.74
N ASP A 126 29.20 -14.56 -14.06
CA ASP A 126 28.54 -15.76 -14.60
C ASP A 126 27.27 -15.45 -15.41
N GLY A 127 26.82 -14.18 -15.43
CA GLY A 127 25.61 -13.76 -16.16
C GLY A 127 24.30 -14.00 -15.40
N ASN A 128 24.31 -14.75 -14.30
CA ASN A 128 23.10 -15.29 -13.67
C ASN A 128 22.25 -14.24 -12.95
N LEU A 129 22.86 -13.12 -12.52
CA LEU A 129 22.21 -12.10 -11.71
C LEU A 129 22.51 -10.71 -12.25
N THR A 130 21.50 -9.84 -12.28
CA THR A 130 21.69 -8.41 -12.56
C THR A 130 21.23 -7.59 -11.37
N PHE A 131 22.13 -6.77 -10.82
CA PHE A 131 21.83 -5.78 -9.79
C PHE A 131 21.57 -4.41 -10.42
N THR A 132 20.53 -3.73 -9.98
CA THR A 132 20.16 -2.41 -10.50
C THR A 132 19.46 -1.55 -9.45
N ALA A 133 19.68 -0.23 -9.49
CA ALA A 133 18.77 0.70 -8.85
C ALA A 133 17.43 0.75 -9.61
N PHE A 134 16.35 1.13 -8.94
CA PHE A 134 15.09 1.36 -9.63
C PHE A 134 14.25 2.46 -8.98
N MET A 135 13.38 3.04 -9.80
CA MET A 135 12.28 3.90 -9.45
C MET A 135 11.05 3.38 -10.21
N VAL A 136 9.94 3.18 -9.50
CA VAL A 136 8.66 2.90 -10.14
C VAL A 136 8.15 4.16 -10.82
N ASP A 137 7.80 4.05 -12.11
CA ASP A 137 7.31 5.18 -12.89
C ASP A 137 6.05 5.80 -12.24
N PRO A 138 6.04 7.11 -11.93
CA PRO A 138 4.85 7.81 -11.45
C PRO A 138 3.61 7.65 -12.33
N ALA A 139 3.76 7.38 -13.63
CA ALA A 139 2.67 7.09 -14.56
C ALA A 139 1.89 5.80 -14.19
N ALA A 140 2.49 4.89 -13.40
CA ALA A 140 1.82 3.74 -12.82
C ALA A 140 0.77 4.12 -11.74
N ARG A 141 0.76 5.38 -11.27
CA ARG A 141 -0.24 5.92 -10.32
C ARG A 141 -0.35 5.12 -9.02
N TYR A 142 0.80 4.73 -8.46
CA TYR A 142 0.83 4.03 -7.17
C TYR A 142 0.38 4.98 -6.04
N ARG A 143 -0.60 4.55 -5.23
CA ARG A 143 -1.26 5.41 -4.24
C ARG A 143 -1.66 4.65 -2.98
N LEU A 144 -1.58 5.34 -1.84
CA LEU A 144 -2.24 4.95 -0.59
C LEU A 144 -3.72 5.36 -0.68
N VAL A 145 -4.63 4.42 -0.45
CA VAL A 145 -6.10 4.66 -0.55
C VAL A 145 -6.85 4.49 0.75
N SER A 146 -6.34 3.68 1.66
CA SER A 146 -6.90 3.55 3.01
C SER A 146 -5.84 3.14 3.99
N ALA A 147 -5.95 3.66 5.20
CA ALA A 147 -5.18 3.18 6.33
C ALA A 147 -6.05 3.06 7.58
N SER A 148 -5.66 2.16 8.46
CA SER A 148 -6.24 2.00 9.78
C SER A 148 -5.18 2.07 10.87
N LYS A 149 -5.61 2.56 12.04
CA LYS A 149 -4.85 2.53 13.29
C LYS A 149 -5.76 2.02 14.40
N GLY A 150 -5.62 0.74 14.76
CA GLY A 150 -6.62 0.03 15.55
C GLY A 150 -8.03 0.19 14.95
N HIS A 151 -8.98 0.74 15.71
CA HIS A 151 -10.37 0.93 15.24
C HIS A 151 -10.63 2.22 14.44
N LYS A 152 -9.60 3.03 14.17
CA LYS A 152 -9.74 4.25 13.36
C LYS A 152 -9.36 3.95 11.92
N VAL A 153 -10.11 4.49 10.97
CA VAL A 153 -9.86 4.36 9.53
C VAL A 153 -9.87 5.74 8.89
N GLU A 154 -8.97 5.95 7.94
CA GLU A 154 -8.93 7.13 7.09
C GLU A 154 -8.73 6.70 5.63
N PHE A 155 -9.41 7.39 4.71
CA PHE A 155 -9.27 7.19 3.28
C PHE A 155 -8.35 8.26 2.70
N PHE A 156 -7.51 7.84 1.77
CA PHE A 156 -6.48 8.67 1.16
C PHE A 156 -6.61 8.64 -0.36
N ASN A 157 -5.91 9.59 -0.99
CA ASN A 157 -5.56 9.54 -2.39
C ASN A 157 -4.13 10.07 -2.56
N ALA A 158 -3.23 9.57 -1.70
CA ALA A 158 -1.87 10.08 -1.60
C ALA A 158 -0.95 9.30 -2.55
N PRO A 159 -0.15 9.97 -3.39
CA PRO A 159 0.80 9.28 -4.25
C PRO A 159 1.88 8.59 -3.41
N ILE A 160 2.37 7.46 -3.91
CA ILE A 160 3.51 6.74 -3.34
C ILE A 160 4.68 6.92 -4.30
N SER A 161 5.80 7.40 -3.77
CA SER A 161 7.09 7.27 -4.43
C SER A 161 7.73 5.96 -3.98
N ASP A 162 8.13 5.12 -4.93
CA ASP A 162 8.64 3.77 -4.69
C ASP A 162 9.95 3.59 -5.45
N ALA A 163 11.05 3.41 -4.72
CA ALA A 163 12.39 3.28 -5.27
C ALA A 163 13.27 2.43 -4.37
N GLY A 164 14.35 1.91 -4.94
CA GLY A 164 15.33 1.12 -4.22
C GLY A 164 16.30 0.42 -5.14
N TRP A 165 16.65 -0.81 -4.79
CA TRP A 165 17.55 -1.67 -5.53
C TRP A 165 16.92 -3.05 -5.71
N ALA A 166 17.20 -3.65 -6.86
CA ALA A 166 16.69 -4.95 -7.23
C ALA A 166 17.81 -5.87 -7.70
N VAL A 167 17.62 -7.17 -7.49
CA VAL A 167 18.32 -8.22 -8.24
C VAL A 167 17.32 -8.92 -9.14
N ILE A 168 17.64 -9.01 -10.41
CA ILE A 168 16.92 -9.81 -11.41
C ILE A 168 17.70 -11.10 -11.62
N VAL A 169 17.00 -12.23 -11.50
CA VAL A 169 17.57 -13.56 -11.70
C VAL A 169 17.45 -13.92 -13.18
N ASN A 170 18.57 -13.87 -13.90
CA ASN A 170 18.63 -14.11 -15.34
C ASN A 170 18.61 -15.61 -15.66
N GLU A 171 19.21 -16.42 -14.79
CA GLU A 171 19.20 -17.88 -14.82
C GLU A 171 19.04 -18.41 -13.38
N ASP A 172 18.54 -19.64 -13.23
CA ASP A 172 18.34 -20.26 -11.92
C ASP A 172 19.60 -20.15 -11.05
N TYR A 173 19.44 -19.55 -9.86
CA TYR A 173 20.54 -19.26 -8.95
C TYR A 173 20.36 -20.01 -7.63
N SER A 174 21.41 -20.70 -7.18
CA SER A 174 21.40 -21.39 -5.89
C SER A 174 21.82 -20.43 -4.78
N ALA A 175 20.84 -19.88 -4.06
CA ALA A 175 21.12 -19.00 -2.91
C ALA A 175 21.72 -19.82 -1.76
N SER A 176 22.65 -19.20 -1.03
CA SER A 176 23.45 -19.86 0.02
C SER A 176 23.55 -19.04 1.31
N GLY A 177 22.69 -18.04 1.47
CA GLY A 177 22.62 -17.20 2.67
C GLY A 177 21.66 -17.77 3.70
N THR A 178 21.08 -16.89 4.53
CA THR A 178 19.99 -17.30 5.45
C THR A 178 18.73 -17.79 4.72
N PHE A 179 18.53 -17.36 3.48
CA PHE A 179 17.67 -18.02 2.51
C PHE A 179 18.52 -19.01 1.70
N ASP A 180 18.21 -20.29 1.86
CA ASP A 180 18.95 -21.42 1.30
C ASP A 180 18.01 -22.26 0.41
N SER A 181 17.81 -21.78 -0.82
CA SER A 181 16.96 -22.39 -1.84
C SER A 181 17.31 -21.84 -3.21
N THR A 182 16.85 -22.51 -4.27
CA THR A 182 16.97 -22.00 -5.64
C THR A 182 16.05 -20.80 -5.85
N LEU A 183 16.61 -19.72 -6.39
CA LEU A 183 15.87 -18.62 -7.00
C LEU A 183 15.64 -18.95 -8.47
N PRO A 184 14.39 -19.05 -8.94
CA PRO A 184 14.12 -19.38 -10.32
C PRO A 184 14.43 -18.21 -11.25
N GLN A 185 14.75 -18.51 -12.51
CA GLN A 185 14.84 -17.52 -13.58
C GLN A 185 13.60 -16.62 -13.62
N GLY A 186 13.83 -15.32 -13.79
CA GLY A 186 12.81 -14.27 -13.80
C GLY A 186 12.36 -13.82 -12.41
N ALA A 187 12.87 -14.44 -11.33
CA ALA A 187 12.63 -13.93 -9.98
C ALA A 187 13.29 -12.56 -9.79
N MET A 188 12.65 -11.75 -8.94
CA MET A 188 13.13 -10.44 -8.55
C MET A 188 13.20 -10.34 -7.03
N ILE A 189 14.31 -9.82 -6.52
CA ILE A 189 14.51 -9.51 -5.10
C ILE A 189 14.60 -8.00 -5.01
N VAL A 190 13.85 -7.37 -4.10
CA VAL A 190 13.83 -5.92 -3.92
C VAL A 190 14.15 -5.49 -2.49
N TYR A 191 14.82 -4.35 -2.38
CA TYR A 191 15.15 -3.64 -1.16
C TYR A 191 14.93 -2.15 -1.41
N GLY A 192 14.08 -1.46 -0.65
CA GLY A 192 13.74 -0.08 -0.98
C GLY A 192 12.87 0.61 0.06
N ASP A 193 12.33 1.77 -0.32
CA ASP A 193 11.46 2.57 0.53
C ASP A 193 10.18 2.97 -0.23
N TYR A 194 9.04 2.85 0.45
CA TYR A 194 7.83 3.58 0.12
C TYR A 194 7.87 4.93 0.82
N ILE A 195 7.80 6.02 0.06
CA ILE A 195 7.70 7.39 0.58
C ILE A 195 6.36 8.01 0.17
N ILE A 196 5.58 8.41 1.18
CA ILE A 196 4.20 8.86 1.00
C ILE A 196 4.05 10.27 1.58
N PRO A 197 4.00 11.32 0.74
CA PRO A 197 3.64 12.65 1.19
C PRO A 197 2.17 12.69 1.60
N LEU A 198 1.90 12.93 2.88
CA LEU A 198 0.55 12.92 3.47
C LEU A 198 -0.08 14.31 3.57
N CYS A 199 0.70 15.36 3.34
CA CYS A 199 0.20 16.74 3.31
C CYS A 199 0.27 17.31 1.91
N ASP A 200 -0.77 18.05 1.54
CA ASP A 200 -0.80 18.77 0.28
C ASP A 200 0.17 19.97 0.32
N GLN A 201 1.25 19.89 -0.47
CA GLN A 201 2.20 21.00 -0.60
C GLN A 201 1.64 22.16 -1.43
N THR A 202 0.51 22.00 -2.13
CA THR A 202 -0.04 23.03 -3.04
C THR A 202 -0.49 24.31 -2.32
N GLU A 203 -0.72 24.27 -1.00
CA GLU A 203 -1.00 25.49 -0.22
C GLU A 203 0.25 26.29 0.17
N THR A 204 1.45 25.72 0.07
CA THR A 204 2.70 26.39 0.54
C THR A 204 3.15 27.56 -0.35
N ARG A 205 2.67 27.64 -1.61
CA ARG A 205 2.93 28.79 -2.51
C ARG A 205 1.98 29.97 -2.28
N ARG A 206 0.88 29.81 -1.54
CA ARG A 206 -0.05 30.92 -1.23
C ARG A 206 0.17 31.42 0.19
N LYS A 207 1.11 32.37 0.32
CA LYS A 207 1.37 33.25 1.47
C LYS A 207 1.63 32.52 2.81
N LYS A 208 2.88 32.60 3.30
CA LYS A 208 3.25 32.26 4.69
C LYS A 208 2.26 32.86 5.69
N PRO A 209 1.43 32.07 6.39
CA PRO A 209 0.78 32.56 7.59
C PRO A 209 1.87 32.59 8.68
N LYS A 210 2.17 33.78 9.19
CA LYS A 210 2.89 33.90 10.46
C LYS A 210 1.99 33.28 11.54
N GLY A 211 2.40 32.15 12.09
CA GLY A 211 1.78 31.54 13.27
C GLY A 211 1.56 30.04 13.11
N LYS A 212 2.25 29.27 13.96
CA LYS A 212 2.07 27.83 14.28
C LYS A 212 1.77 26.92 13.08
N GLY A 213 2.76 26.08 12.73
CA GLY A 213 2.71 25.14 11.61
C GLY A 213 1.32 24.54 11.41
N ARG A 214 0.79 24.65 10.18
CA ARG A 214 -0.49 24.03 9.84
C ARG A 214 -0.34 22.53 10.10
N ASN A 215 -0.96 22.07 11.18
CA ASN A 215 -0.95 20.67 11.56
C ASN A 215 -1.54 19.85 10.42
N CYS A 216 -0.73 19.03 9.80
CA CYS A 216 -1.18 18.00 8.89
C CYS A 216 -2.00 16.99 9.70
N ARG A 217 -3.32 17.14 9.68
CA ARG A 217 -4.22 16.24 10.39
C ARG A 217 -4.47 15.04 9.48
N ASN A 218 -3.73 13.97 9.73
CA ASN A 218 -3.97 12.65 9.19
C ASN A 218 -3.81 11.62 10.30
N LEU A 219 -4.25 10.40 10.04
CA LEU A 219 -4.19 9.26 10.95
C LEU A 219 -2.83 9.05 11.63
N PHE A 220 -1.75 9.40 10.94
CA PHE A 220 -0.37 9.19 11.37
C PHE A 220 0.22 10.39 12.12
N ASN A 221 -0.41 11.58 12.05
CA ASN A 221 0.14 12.85 12.53
C ASN A 221 1.55 13.15 11.99
N GLN A 222 1.84 12.73 10.77
CA GLN A 222 3.14 12.91 10.09
C GLN A 222 2.96 13.62 8.75
N SER A 223 3.97 14.37 8.29
CA SER A 223 3.89 15.00 6.98
C SER A 223 4.24 14.09 5.81
N THR A 224 5.11 13.13 6.09
CA THR A 224 5.60 12.13 5.15
C THR A 224 5.68 10.83 5.93
N LEU A 225 5.16 9.75 5.37
CA LEU A 225 5.33 8.40 5.88
C LEU A 225 6.41 7.71 5.06
N LYS A 226 7.41 7.12 5.74
CA LYS A 226 8.48 6.31 5.13
C LYS A 226 8.35 4.88 5.64
N ILE A 227 8.18 3.93 4.72
CA ILE A 227 8.15 2.51 5.06
C ILE A 227 9.21 1.80 4.23
N HIS A 228 10.24 1.30 4.90
CA HIS A 228 11.27 0.49 4.28
C HIS A 228 10.71 -0.91 3.96
N TYR A 229 11.16 -1.54 2.88
CA TYR A 229 10.77 -2.89 2.53
C TYR A 229 11.92 -3.73 2.00
N GLU A 230 11.81 -5.03 2.25
CA GLU A 230 12.75 -6.06 1.82
C GLU A 230 11.93 -7.26 1.34
N SER A 231 12.29 -7.88 0.21
CA SER A 231 11.63 -9.13 -0.21
C SER A 231 11.71 -10.17 0.91
N SER A 232 10.59 -10.83 1.21
CA SER A 232 10.54 -11.93 2.19
C SER A 232 11.32 -13.13 1.67
N ALA A 233 11.06 -13.53 0.42
CA ALA A 233 11.81 -14.53 -0.33
C ALA A 233 12.23 -13.96 -1.69
N TYR A 234 11.29 -13.84 -2.63
CA TYR A 234 11.46 -13.20 -3.93
C TYR A 234 10.07 -12.93 -4.51
N MET A 235 9.99 -12.11 -5.56
CA MET A 235 8.81 -11.91 -6.39
C MET A 235 9.00 -12.65 -7.70
N LEU A 236 7.96 -13.31 -8.20
CA LEU A 236 7.98 -14.01 -9.48
C LEU A 236 6.67 -13.76 -10.20
N THR A 237 6.74 -13.55 -11.51
CA THR A 237 5.58 -13.50 -12.39
C THR A 237 5.15 -14.91 -12.76
N VAL A 238 3.96 -15.33 -12.33
CA VAL A 238 3.35 -16.60 -12.72
C VAL A 238 2.02 -16.28 -13.40
N ASP A 239 1.84 -16.74 -14.63
CA ASP A 239 0.64 -16.49 -15.45
C ASP A 239 0.26 -15.00 -15.55
N GLY A 240 1.27 -14.13 -15.65
CA GLY A 240 1.09 -12.67 -15.75
C GLY A 240 0.80 -11.97 -14.42
N VAL A 241 0.86 -12.70 -13.29
CA VAL A 241 0.65 -12.17 -11.94
C VAL A 241 1.95 -12.21 -11.14
N ILE A 242 2.36 -11.06 -10.63
CA ILE A 242 3.45 -10.90 -9.66
C ILE A 242 2.85 -10.97 -8.26
N VAL A 243 3.31 -11.91 -7.45
CA VAL A 243 2.97 -11.97 -6.02
C VAL A 243 3.94 -11.09 -5.23
N ILE A 244 3.38 -10.18 -4.44
CA ILE A 244 4.14 -9.29 -3.55
C ILE A 244 4.17 -9.93 -2.16
N ASP A 245 5.38 -10.20 -1.68
CA ASP A 245 5.65 -10.67 -0.32
C ASP A 245 6.91 -10.01 0.21
N CYS A 246 6.74 -8.95 1.00
CA CYS A 246 7.84 -8.19 1.57
C CYS A 246 7.71 -8.08 3.09
N ILE A 247 8.86 -8.10 3.76
CA ILE A 247 8.98 -7.57 5.12
C ILE A 247 8.97 -6.05 5.00
N VAL A 248 8.18 -5.36 5.82
CA VAL A 248 8.14 -3.90 5.85
C VAL A 248 8.52 -3.37 7.23
N LYS A 249 9.15 -2.20 7.29
CA LYS A 249 9.65 -1.60 8.53
C LYS A 249 9.29 -0.12 8.56
N GLU A 250 8.61 0.29 9.63
CA GLU A 250 8.37 1.70 9.96
C GLU A 250 8.99 1.96 11.33
N THR A 251 9.72 3.07 11.48
CA THR A 251 10.56 3.35 12.66
C THR A 251 9.80 3.30 13.98
N SER A 252 8.55 3.75 14.00
CA SER A 252 7.70 3.85 15.19
C SER A 252 6.77 2.65 15.36
N TRP A 253 6.46 1.91 14.29
CA TRP A 253 5.52 0.78 14.31
C TRP A 253 6.22 -0.58 14.35
N GLY A 254 7.52 -0.62 14.05
CA GLY A 254 8.31 -1.84 14.01
C GLY A 254 8.22 -2.58 12.68
N VAL A 255 8.26 -3.91 12.75
CA VAL A 255 8.29 -4.81 11.59
C VAL A 255 6.89 -5.30 11.27
N GLY A 256 6.53 -5.24 10.00
CA GLY A 256 5.27 -5.71 9.44
C GLY A 256 5.49 -6.55 8.18
N ILE A 257 4.39 -6.85 7.49
CA ILE A 257 4.38 -7.65 6.25
C ILE A 257 3.54 -6.94 5.19
N ALA A 258 4.06 -6.84 3.97
CA ALA A 258 3.32 -6.49 2.76
C ALA A 258 2.92 -7.76 2.01
N ARG A 259 1.63 -7.89 1.70
CA ARG A 259 1.08 -8.97 0.88
C ARG A 259 0.21 -8.39 -0.21
N GLY A 260 0.43 -8.82 -1.45
CA GLY A 260 -0.31 -8.29 -2.57
C GLY A 260 -0.15 -9.07 -3.86
N ALA A 261 -0.79 -8.58 -4.89
CA ALA A 261 -0.62 -9.04 -6.25
C ALA A 261 -0.60 -7.84 -7.20
N SER A 262 0.21 -7.95 -8.25
CA SER A 262 0.25 -7.04 -9.37
C SER A 262 0.08 -7.84 -10.66
N PHE A 263 -0.69 -7.34 -11.60
CA PHE A 263 -0.75 -7.92 -12.93
C PHE A 263 -0.86 -6.80 -13.96
N MET A 264 -0.37 -7.09 -15.15
CA MET A 264 -0.41 -6.17 -16.28
C MET A 264 -1.60 -6.51 -17.16
N GLU A 265 -2.53 -5.57 -17.26
CA GLU A 265 -3.65 -5.60 -18.20
C GLU A 265 -3.19 -5.14 -19.59
N PRO A 266 -4.02 -5.35 -20.65
CA PRO A 266 -3.77 -4.75 -21.96
C PRO A 266 -3.48 -3.25 -21.89
N ASP A 267 -2.72 -2.75 -22.87
CA ASP A 267 -2.27 -1.35 -22.95
C ASP A 267 -1.36 -0.91 -21.78
N ASN A 268 -0.60 -1.87 -21.23
CA ASN A 268 0.38 -1.66 -20.17
C ASN A 268 -0.21 -0.98 -18.91
N LEU A 269 -1.47 -1.31 -18.61
CA LEU A 269 -2.15 -0.87 -17.38
C LEU A 269 -1.74 -1.80 -16.24
N TYR A 270 -1.14 -1.22 -15.20
CA TYR A 270 -0.78 -1.97 -14.00
C TYR A 270 -1.93 -1.97 -13.01
N SER A 271 -2.39 -3.16 -12.63
CA SER A 271 -3.41 -3.37 -11.61
C SER A 271 -2.79 -4.04 -10.40
N THR A 272 -2.44 -3.24 -9.39
CA THR A 272 -1.81 -3.73 -8.15
C THR A 272 -2.73 -3.50 -6.97
N ARG A 273 -2.80 -4.49 -6.07
CA ARG A 273 -3.32 -4.35 -4.71
C ARG A 273 -2.28 -4.90 -3.75
N ASN A 274 -1.81 -4.04 -2.86
CA ASN A 274 -0.84 -4.41 -1.84
C ASN A 274 -1.34 -3.95 -0.47
N VAL A 275 -1.30 -4.85 0.51
CA VAL A 275 -1.74 -4.57 1.87
C VAL A 275 -0.54 -4.71 2.79
N LEU A 276 -0.23 -3.64 3.50
CA LEU A 276 0.80 -3.61 4.53
C LEU A 276 0.15 -3.73 5.89
N THR A 277 0.64 -4.63 6.72
CA THR A 277 0.12 -4.89 8.05
C THR A 277 1.24 -4.86 9.08
N PHE A 278 1.01 -4.16 10.18
CA PHE A 278 1.93 -4.10 11.32
C PHE A 278 1.22 -4.71 12.52
N PRO A 279 1.75 -5.80 13.11
CA PRO A 279 1.09 -6.54 14.16
C PRO A 279 0.84 -5.65 15.37
N ALA A 280 -0.26 -5.91 16.08
CA ALA A 280 -0.50 -5.26 17.35
C ALA A 280 0.62 -5.61 18.34
N THR A 281 1.11 -4.61 19.07
CA THR A 281 1.90 -4.89 20.28
C THR A 281 1.02 -5.69 21.23
N ALA A 282 1.51 -6.86 21.69
CA ALA A 282 0.76 -7.67 22.64
C ALA A 282 0.36 -6.80 23.85
N PRO A 283 -0.90 -6.85 24.30
CA PRO A 283 -1.40 -6.01 25.38
C PRO A 283 -0.66 -6.23 26.70
#